data_AF-A0A0C2DRV0-F1
#
_entry.id   AF-A0A0C2DRV0-F1
#
_cell.length_a   1.000
_cell.length_b   1.000
_cell.length_c   1.000
_cell.angle_alpha   90.00
_cell.angle_beta   90.00
_cell.angle_gamma   90.00
#
_symmetry.space_group_name_H-M   'P 1'
#
loop_
_entity.id
_entity.type
_entity.pdbx_description
1 polymer ?
#
loop_
_entity_poly.entity_id
_entity_poly.type
_entity_poly.pdbx_seq_one_letter_code
_entity_poly.pdbx_strand_id
1 'polypeptide(L)'
;MDTIVTLGERTKNMIARSAPNISVGKPLGTGVRIMIPSLNVTIDNRYCIEQSCNKKRGRFNMYIPVSPYLPTLPLEITFSVPKGKLINNCGYLADFQHKYCAFQSDNFKAERLRNPVANQITDDTFELSVGSYLQSAYRFRVGFTTESCFSSEDHLHGGFEEYNLIFYRTCAPPAGVTDAPSV
;
A
#
# COMPACT_ATOMS: atom_id res chain seq x y z
N MET A 1 -7.83 35.28 32.86
CA MET A 1 -6.70 35.37 31.91
C MET A 1 -6.49 33.97 31.38
N ASP A 2 -7.17 33.70 30.27
CA ASP A 2 -7.13 32.44 29.54
C ASP A 2 -5.86 32.39 28.69
N THR A 3 -5.15 31.27 28.75
CA THR A 3 -4.25 30.86 27.68
C THR A 3 -4.36 29.35 27.50
N ILE A 4 -5.32 28.97 26.65
CA ILE A 4 -5.43 27.63 26.09
C ILE A 4 -4.44 27.55 24.93
N VAL A 5 -3.42 26.69 25.05
CA VAL A 5 -2.63 26.26 23.91
C VAL A 5 -3.21 24.92 23.44
N THR A 6 -4.14 24.99 22.50
CA THR A 6 -4.54 23.85 21.66
C THR A 6 -3.62 23.79 20.45
N LEU A 7 -2.82 22.74 20.34
CA LEU A 7 -2.27 22.28 19.07
C LEU A 7 -2.66 20.81 18.92
N GLY A 8 -3.58 20.58 17.98
CA GLY A 8 -4.25 19.31 17.80
C GLY A 8 -3.35 18.23 17.23
N GLU A 9 -3.30 17.11 17.94
CA GLU A 9 -2.93 15.82 17.38
C GLU A 9 -4.20 14.99 17.20
N ARG A 10 -4.82 15.09 16.02
CA ARG A 10 -5.69 14.02 15.52
C ARG A 10 -4.85 13.04 14.71
N THR A 11 -3.90 12.40 15.38
CA THR A 11 -3.39 11.10 14.95
C THR A 11 -4.56 10.13 15.12
N LYS A 12 -5.38 9.98 14.06
CA LYS A 12 -6.28 8.85 13.95
C LYS A 12 -5.40 7.61 14.01
N ASN A 13 -5.34 6.99 15.19
CA ASN A 13 -4.73 5.68 15.39
C ASN A 13 -5.34 4.76 14.33
N MET A 14 -4.57 4.41 13.30
CA MET A 14 -4.96 3.36 12.37
C MET A 14 -4.93 2.07 13.16
N ILE A 15 -6.08 1.71 13.74
CA ILE A 15 -6.27 0.40 14.38
C ILE A 15 -6.00 -0.63 13.29
N ALA A 16 -4.96 -1.44 13.48
CA ALA A 16 -4.63 -2.52 12.56
C ALA A 16 -5.85 -3.45 12.46
N ARG A 17 -6.58 -3.39 11.35
CA ARG A 17 -7.70 -4.30 11.11
C ARG A 17 -7.14 -5.62 10.60
N SER A 18 -7.63 -6.73 11.14
CA SER A 18 -7.30 -8.06 10.64
C SER A 18 -7.66 -8.18 9.16
N ALA A 19 -6.94 -9.03 8.43
CA ALA A 19 -7.25 -9.32 7.03
C ALA A 19 -8.74 -9.70 6.88
N PRO A 20 -9.45 -9.16 5.87
CA PRO A 20 -10.85 -9.47 5.67
C PRO A 20 -11.06 -10.97 5.38
N ASN A 21 -12.16 -11.54 5.90
CA ASN A 21 -12.52 -12.96 5.74
C ASN A 21 -12.49 -13.42 4.28
N ILE A 22 -12.08 -14.68 4.03
CA ILE A 22 -11.88 -15.34 2.72
C ILE A 22 -13.21 -15.63 1.98
N SER A 23 -14.27 -14.86 2.24
CA SER A 23 -15.47 -14.93 1.40
C SER A 23 -15.13 -14.53 -0.04
N VAL A 24 -15.89 -15.03 -1.02
CA VAL A 24 -15.75 -14.66 -2.44
C VAL A 24 -15.85 -13.13 -2.54
N GLY A 25 -14.69 -12.49 -2.67
CA GLY A 25 -14.57 -11.04 -2.62
C GLY A 25 -15.30 -10.41 -3.79
N LYS A 26 -16.00 -9.30 -3.53
CA LYS A 26 -16.62 -8.53 -4.61
C LYS A 26 -15.52 -7.83 -5.40
N PRO A 27 -15.48 -7.96 -6.74
CA PRO A 27 -14.50 -7.28 -7.57
C PRO A 27 -14.67 -5.75 -7.45
N LEU A 28 -13.62 -5.00 -7.81
CA LEU A 28 -13.63 -3.52 -7.80
C LEU A 28 -14.65 -2.93 -8.78
N GLY A 29 -15.16 -3.74 -9.72
CA GLY A 29 -16.18 -3.36 -10.68
C GLY A 29 -15.66 -2.50 -11.84
N THR A 30 -14.34 -2.30 -11.95
CA THR A 30 -13.66 -1.61 -13.06
C THR A 30 -13.09 -2.57 -14.12
N GLY A 31 -13.10 -3.88 -13.83
CA GLY A 31 -12.43 -4.89 -14.64
C GLY A 31 -10.93 -5.01 -14.35
N VAL A 32 -10.37 -4.14 -13.48
CA VAL A 32 -9.01 -4.30 -12.96
C VAL A 32 -9.02 -5.35 -11.84
N ARG A 33 -8.07 -6.29 -11.92
CA ARG A 33 -7.80 -7.28 -10.88
C ARG A 33 -6.36 -7.12 -10.41
N ILE A 34 -6.17 -7.04 -9.10
CA ILE A 34 -4.86 -6.83 -8.46
C ILE A 34 -4.58 -8.07 -7.59
N MET A 35 -3.43 -8.70 -7.76
CA MET A 35 -3.10 -9.95 -7.08
C MET A 35 -1.71 -9.87 -6.45
N ILE A 36 -1.56 -10.50 -5.29
CA ILE A 36 -0.27 -10.80 -4.66
C ILE A 36 0.01 -12.29 -4.92
N PRO A 37 0.79 -12.66 -5.95
CA PRO A 37 0.90 -14.04 -6.39
C PRO A 37 1.45 -14.98 -5.31
N SER A 38 2.51 -14.55 -4.62
CA SER A 38 3.18 -15.32 -3.56
C SER A 38 2.29 -15.67 -2.37
N LEU A 39 1.22 -14.89 -2.13
CA LEU A 39 0.27 -15.11 -1.06
C LEU A 39 -1.06 -15.71 -1.55
N ASN A 40 -1.24 -15.86 -2.87
CA ASN A 40 -2.51 -16.19 -3.50
C ASN A 40 -3.68 -15.30 -3.00
N VAL A 41 -3.40 -14.00 -2.83
CA VAL A 41 -4.37 -13.01 -2.34
C VAL A 41 -4.77 -12.09 -3.48
N THR A 42 -6.07 -11.88 -3.67
CA THR A 42 -6.58 -10.84 -4.57
C THR A 42 -6.96 -9.60 -3.76
N ILE A 43 -6.44 -8.44 -4.14
CA ILE A 43 -6.81 -7.15 -3.55
C ILE A 43 -8.09 -6.68 -4.23
N ASP A 44 -9.18 -6.67 -3.47
CA ASP A 44 -10.53 -6.34 -3.94
C ASP A 44 -11.24 -5.34 -3.01
N ASN A 45 -12.55 -5.19 -3.17
CA ASN A 45 -13.33 -4.17 -2.46
C ASN A 45 -13.35 -4.36 -0.93
N ARG A 46 -12.94 -5.53 -0.40
CA ARG A 46 -12.83 -5.76 1.05
C ARG A 46 -11.73 -4.94 1.71
N TYR A 47 -10.76 -4.46 0.94
CA TYR A 47 -9.69 -3.58 1.41
C TYR A 47 -10.09 -2.10 1.38
N CYS A 48 -11.31 -1.77 0.92
CA CYS A 48 -11.85 -0.43 0.98
C CYS A 48 -12.45 -0.14 2.37
N ILE A 49 -12.20 1.05 2.91
CA ILE A 49 -12.76 1.50 4.18
C ILE A 49 -13.77 2.61 3.89
N GLU A 50 -15.02 2.39 4.27
CA GLU A 50 -16.10 3.37 4.08
C GLU A 50 -16.19 3.84 2.61
N GLN A 51 -15.86 5.10 2.33
CA GLN A 51 -15.90 5.71 0.99
C GLN A 51 -14.51 5.84 0.36
N SER A 52 -13.49 5.15 0.89
CA SER A 52 -12.11 5.24 0.40
C SER A 52 -11.95 4.77 -1.05
N CYS A 53 -12.84 3.89 -1.50
CA CYS A 53 -12.98 3.48 -2.89
C CYS A 53 -14.25 4.07 -3.48
N ASN A 54 -14.08 4.88 -4.52
CA ASN A 54 -15.14 5.57 -5.23
C ASN A 54 -15.00 5.33 -6.73
N LYS A 55 -15.75 4.33 -7.23
CA LYS A 55 -15.78 3.99 -8.66
C LYS A 55 -16.21 5.16 -9.55
N LYS A 56 -17.15 6.00 -9.09
CA LYS A 56 -17.61 7.17 -9.87
C LYS A 56 -16.51 8.21 -10.06
N ARG A 57 -15.62 8.35 -9.08
CA ARG A 57 -14.46 9.23 -9.15
C ARG A 57 -13.22 8.54 -9.69
N GLY A 58 -13.26 7.24 -9.95
CA GLY A 58 -12.08 6.47 -10.36
C GLY A 58 -10.97 6.41 -9.31
N ARG A 59 -11.27 6.58 -8.02
CA ARG A 59 -10.25 6.59 -6.95
C ARG A 59 -10.45 5.41 -5.99
N PHE A 60 -9.43 4.58 -5.81
CA PHE A 60 -9.46 3.37 -5.01
C PHE A 60 -8.34 3.38 -3.97
N ASN A 61 -8.62 3.93 -2.79
CA ASN A 61 -7.71 3.84 -1.65
C ASN A 61 -7.98 2.53 -0.89
N MET A 62 -7.07 1.57 -1.02
CA MET A 62 -7.19 0.23 -0.45
C MET A 62 -6.18 0.05 0.69
N TYR A 63 -6.64 -0.46 1.82
CA TYR A 63 -5.89 -0.65 3.05
C TYR A 63 -5.65 -2.14 3.27
N ILE A 64 -4.44 -2.59 2.96
CA ILE A 64 -4.02 -3.99 2.95
C ILE A 64 -3.23 -4.30 4.22
N PRO A 65 -3.81 -5.05 5.19
CA PRO A 65 -3.04 -5.54 6.32
C PRO A 65 -2.03 -6.59 5.86
N VAL A 66 -0.83 -6.50 6.42
CA VAL A 66 0.28 -7.43 6.16
C VAL A 66 0.61 -8.16 7.47
N SER A 67 1.05 -9.41 7.35
CA SER A 67 1.51 -10.18 8.51
C SER A 67 2.64 -9.46 9.24
N PRO A 68 2.60 -9.37 10.59
CA PRO A 68 3.72 -8.90 11.39
C PRO A 68 5.02 -9.70 11.18
N TYR A 69 4.89 -10.95 10.72
CA TYR A 69 5.99 -11.88 10.46
C TYR A 69 6.47 -11.88 9.00
N LEU A 70 5.91 -11.02 8.14
CA LEU A 70 6.43 -10.90 6.78
C LEU A 70 7.91 -10.43 6.86
N PRO A 71 8.86 -11.16 6.24
CA PRO A 71 10.26 -10.75 6.26
C PRO A 71 10.46 -9.41 5.53
N THR A 72 11.67 -8.84 5.62
CA THR A 72 12.06 -7.61 4.91
C THR A 72 12.24 -7.78 3.40
N LEU A 73 11.54 -8.75 2.82
CA LEU A 73 11.56 -9.02 1.39
C LEU A 73 10.48 -8.18 0.68
N PRO A 74 10.75 -7.75 -0.56
CA PRO A 74 9.73 -7.12 -1.39
C PRO A 74 8.56 -8.07 -1.70
N LEU A 75 7.39 -7.50 -1.99
CA LEU A 75 6.21 -8.21 -2.43
C LEU A 75 5.92 -7.93 -3.89
N GLU A 76 5.74 -8.98 -4.68
CA GLU A 76 5.27 -8.88 -6.06
C GLU A 76 3.77 -8.65 -6.11
N ILE A 77 3.34 -7.69 -6.94
CA ILE A 77 1.95 -7.37 -7.23
C ILE A 77 1.73 -7.41 -8.73
N THR A 78 0.72 -8.14 -9.18
CA THR A 78 0.35 -8.26 -10.60
C THR A 78 -1.02 -7.61 -10.87
N PHE A 79 -1.09 -6.82 -11.93
CA PHE A 79 -2.29 -6.13 -12.40
C PHE A 79 -2.83 -6.76 -13.69
N SER A 80 -4.01 -7.35 -13.63
CA SER A 80 -4.78 -7.67 -14.85
C SER A 80 -5.68 -6.49 -15.17
N VAL A 81 -5.34 -5.72 -16.20
CA VAL A 81 -6.11 -4.55 -16.66
C VAL A 81 -7.01 -4.89 -17.87
N PRO A 82 -8.15 -4.20 -18.04
CA PRO A 82 -8.98 -4.36 -19.24
C PRO A 82 -8.22 -4.06 -20.54
N LYS A 83 -8.61 -4.72 -21.63
CA LYS A 83 -8.02 -4.49 -22.96
C LYS A 83 -8.08 -3.00 -23.34
N GLY A 84 -6.97 -2.49 -23.89
CA GLY A 84 -6.84 -1.10 -24.31
C GLY A 84 -6.47 -0.12 -23.18
N LYS A 85 -6.39 -0.58 -21.93
CA LYS A 85 -5.85 0.23 -20.82
C LYS A 85 -4.42 -0.19 -20.50
N LEU A 86 -3.66 0.75 -19.93
CA LEU A 86 -2.29 0.61 -19.49
C LEU A 86 -2.21 0.90 -17.99
N ILE A 87 -1.33 0.18 -17.30
CA ILE A 87 -1.00 0.44 -15.89
C ILE A 87 0.28 1.27 -15.81
N ASN A 88 0.22 2.37 -15.06
CA ASN A 88 1.35 3.23 -14.80
C ASN A 88 1.70 3.21 -13.31
N ASN A 89 2.96 2.96 -13.01
CA ASN A 89 3.53 3.08 -11.68
C ASN A 89 3.89 4.54 -11.40
N CYS A 90 3.14 5.19 -10.51
CA CYS A 90 3.36 6.59 -10.14
C CYS A 90 4.18 6.74 -8.86
N GLY A 91 4.84 5.67 -8.41
CA GLY A 91 5.70 5.66 -7.24
C GLY A 91 4.95 5.64 -5.91
N TYR A 92 5.56 6.22 -4.88
CA TYR A 92 4.98 6.29 -3.55
C TYR A 92 3.95 7.42 -3.44
N LEU A 93 2.99 7.26 -2.51
CA LEU A 93 2.02 8.31 -2.20
C LEU A 93 2.66 9.40 -1.34
N ALA A 94 3.02 10.56 -1.92
CA ALA A 94 3.84 11.58 -1.25
C ALA A 94 3.25 12.16 0.05
N ASP A 95 1.92 12.32 0.12
CA ASP A 95 1.23 12.87 1.30
C ASP A 95 0.94 11.81 2.38
N PHE A 96 1.41 10.58 2.18
CA PHE A 96 1.26 9.50 3.15
C PHE A 96 2.47 9.46 4.11
N GLN A 97 2.20 9.24 5.39
CA GLN A 97 3.27 9.09 6.38
C GLN A 97 3.85 7.67 6.30
N HIS A 98 4.90 7.42 5.53
CA HIS A 98 5.56 6.10 5.53
C HIS A 98 6.34 5.90 6.82
N LYS A 99 6.29 4.69 7.39
CA LYS A 99 7.08 4.32 8.58
C LYS A 99 7.87 3.06 8.28
N TYR A 100 9.17 3.10 8.49
CA TYR A 100 10.07 1.96 8.31
C TYR A 100 9.99 1.00 9.51
N CYS A 101 10.18 -0.31 9.29
CA CYS A 101 10.34 -1.27 10.39
C CYS A 101 11.79 -1.30 10.84
N ALA A 102 12.09 -0.81 12.05
CA ALA A 102 13.41 -0.95 12.65
C ALA A 102 13.56 -2.33 13.29
N PHE A 103 14.00 -3.34 12.53
CA PHE A 103 14.47 -4.59 13.11
C PHE A 103 15.90 -4.37 13.65
N GLN A 104 16.20 -4.79 14.88
CA GLN A 104 17.47 -4.54 15.57
C GLN A 104 18.68 -5.04 14.76
N SER A 105 19.53 -4.14 14.28
CA SER A 105 20.98 -4.12 14.55
C SER A 105 21.66 -2.99 13.77
N ASP A 106 22.60 -2.37 14.44
CA ASP A 106 23.47 -1.28 14.01
C ASP A 106 24.25 -1.52 12.71
N ASN A 107 24.73 -0.42 12.13
CA ASN A 107 25.92 -0.37 11.26
C ASN A 107 25.82 -0.81 9.79
N PHE A 108 24.71 -0.55 9.09
CA PHE A 108 24.80 -0.33 7.64
C PHE A 108 24.12 0.98 7.26
N LYS A 109 24.94 2.02 7.04
CA LYS A 109 24.58 3.25 6.34
C LYS A 109 24.33 2.98 4.85
N ALA A 110 23.54 1.96 4.51
CA ALA A 110 22.84 2.00 3.24
C ALA A 110 21.81 3.12 3.41
N GLU A 111 21.82 4.12 2.54
CA GLU A 111 20.82 5.18 2.51
C GLU A 111 19.44 4.56 2.67
N ARG A 112 18.88 4.64 3.88
CA ARG A 112 17.56 4.10 4.18
C ARG A 112 16.62 4.78 3.20
N LEU A 113 16.05 4.02 2.27
CA LEU A 113 15.05 4.53 1.34
C LEU A 113 13.94 5.17 2.18
N ARG A 114 13.97 6.50 2.28
CA ARG A 114 13.03 7.26 3.11
C ARG A 114 11.59 7.01 2.66
N ASN A 115 11.43 6.74 1.37
CA ASN A 115 10.17 6.47 0.72
C ASN A 115 10.17 5.05 0.15
N PRO A 116 9.04 4.34 0.21
CA PRO A 116 8.92 3.02 -0.38
C PRO A 116 9.06 3.08 -1.90
N VAL A 117 9.51 1.98 -2.49
CA VAL A 117 9.78 1.88 -3.92
C VAL A 117 8.92 0.79 -4.54
N ALA A 118 8.38 1.08 -5.72
CA ALA A 118 7.75 0.13 -6.61
C ALA A 118 8.62 0.00 -7.86
N ASN A 119 9.26 -1.16 -8.05
CA ASN A 119 10.05 -1.46 -9.24
C ASN A 119 9.21 -2.25 -10.23
N GLN A 120 9.25 -1.89 -11.50
CA GLN A 120 8.55 -2.65 -12.53
C GLN A 120 9.41 -3.86 -12.95
N ILE A 121 8.85 -5.08 -12.86
CA ILE A 121 9.50 -6.31 -13.32
C ILE A 121 9.04 -6.64 -14.74
N THR A 122 7.73 -6.56 -14.99
CA THR A 122 7.08 -6.76 -16.29
C THR A 122 6.06 -5.65 -16.53
N ASP A 123 5.40 -5.63 -17.68
CA ASP A 123 4.38 -4.63 -18.01
C ASP A 123 3.24 -4.55 -16.99
N ASP A 124 2.94 -5.65 -16.30
CA ASP A 124 1.84 -5.80 -15.37
C ASP A 124 2.24 -6.16 -13.93
N THR A 125 3.53 -6.44 -13.68
CA THR A 125 4.02 -6.92 -12.39
C THR A 125 5.06 -5.99 -11.79
N PHE A 126 4.86 -5.66 -10.52
CA PHE A 126 5.65 -4.70 -9.77
C PHE A 126 6.14 -5.29 -8.46
N GLU A 127 7.40 -5.05 -8.14
CA GLU A 127 8.01 -5.38 -6.87
C GLU A 127 7.87 -4.19 -5.92
N LEU A 128 7.17 -4.40 -4.80
CA LEU A 128 6.95 -3.37 -3.79
C LEU A 128 7.80 -3.62 -2.56
N SER A 129 8.48 -2.59 -2.07
CA SER A 129 9.31 -2.66 -0.86
C SER A 129 8.54 -2.84 0.46
N VAL A 130 7.34 -3.43 0.46
CA VAL A 130 6.39 -3.51 1.59
C VAL A 130 7.01 -4.12 2.84
N GLY A 131 7.81 -5.18 2.68
CA GLY A 131 8.45 -5.90 3.78
C GLY A 131 9.39 -5.07 4.64
N SER A 132 9.82 -3.88 4.19
CA SER A 132 10.69 -2.99 4.96
C SER A 132 9.93 -1.96 5.79
N TYR A 133 8.61 -1.87 5.68
CA TYR A 133 7.82 -0.80 6.29
C TYR A 133 6.78 -1.32 7.29
N LEU A 134 6.51 -0.52 8.33
CA LEU A 134 5.32 -0.60 9.17
C LEU A 134 4.07 -0.18 8.40
N GLN A 135 4.19 0.93 7.68
CA GLN A 135 3.15 1.43 6.79
C GLN A 135 3.80 2.02 5.55
N SER A 136 3.33 1.59 4.38
CA SER A 136 3.80 2.04 3.07
C SER A 136 2.61 2.26 2.14
N ALA A 137 2.74 3.18 1.19
CA ALA A 137 1.66 3.50 0.27
C ALA A 137 2.22 3.75 -1.13
N TYR A 138 1.59 3.10 -2.12
CA TYR A 138 1.99 3.10 -3.52
C TYR A 138 0.84 3.57 -4.39
N ARG A 139 1.15 4.36 -5.42
CA ARG A 139 0.17 4.94 -6.34
C ARG A 139 0.33 4.32 -7.73
N PHE A 140 -0.76 3.78 -8.22
CA PHE A 140 -0.89 3.23 -9.56
C PHE A 140 -2.02 3.91 -10.31
N ARG A 141 -1.87 4.14 -11.62
CA ARG A 141 -2.94 4.69 -12.45
C ARG A 141 -3.20 3.80 -13.66
N VAL A 142 -4.44 3.39 -13.84
CA VAL A 142 -4.88 2.61 -15.00
C VAL A 142 -5.67 3.51 -15.95
N GLY A 143 -5.13 3.77 -17.13
CA GLY A 143 -5.73 4.70 -18.10
C GLY A 143 -5.46 4.27 -19.53
N PHE A 144 -5.70 5.15 -20.49
CA PHE A 144 -5.42 4.87 -21.92
C PHE A 144 -4.04 5.36 -22.38
N THR A 145 -3.32 6.08 -21.52
CA THR A 145 -2.03 6.71 -21.85
C THR A 145 -0.96 6.34 -20.83
N THR A 146 0.30 6.39 -21.24
CA THR A 146 1.48 6.20 -20.37
C THR A 146 1.78 7.41 -19.49
N GLU A 147 1.21 8.58 -19.82
CA GLU A 147 1.45 9.83 -19.10
C GLU A 147 0.49 10.05 -17.92
N SER A 148 -0.31 9.04 -17.57
CA SER A 148 -1.35 9.15 -16.54
C SER A 148 -0.80 9.62 -15.18
N CYS A 149 0.49 9.38 -14.87
CA CYS A 149 1.11 9.85 -13.63
C CYS A 149 1.38 11.36 -13.58
N PHE A 150 1.48 12.02 -14.73
CA PHE A 150 1.73 13.47 -14.84
C PHE A 150 0.44 14.27 -15.04
N SER A 151 -0.67 13.60 -15.33
CA SER A 151 -1.98 14.23 -15.49
C SER A 151 -2.51 14.76 -14.15
N SER A 152 -3.12 15.96 -14.18
CA SER A 152 -3.77 16.55 -13.00
C SER A 152 -4.95 15.71 -12.52
N GLU A 153 -5.36 15.93 -11.27
CA GLU A 153 -6.52 15.25 -10.69
C GLU A 153 -7.83 15.55 -11.44
N ASP A 154 -7.88 16.64 -12.21
CA ASP A 154 -9.05 17.04 -13.00
C ASP A 154 -9.37 16.00 -14.10
N HIS A 155 -8.37 15.21 -14.52
CA HIS A 155 -8.53 14.12 -15.48
C HIS A 155 -8.98 12.79 -14.85
N LEU A 156 -9.18 12.71 -13.51
CA LEU A 156 -9.83 11.53 -12.88
C LEU A 156 -11.24 11.29 -13.45
N HIS A 157 -11.87 12.28 -14.09
CA HIS A 157 -13.18 12.19 -14.71
C HIS A 157 -13.19 11.49 -16.09
N GLY A 158 -12.45 10.39 -16.23
CA GLY A 158 -12.53 9.49 -17.39
C GLY A 158 -11.21 9.22 -18.11
N GLY A 159 -10.12 9.90 -17.75
CA GLY A 159 -8.79 9.64 -18.32
C GLY A 159 -8.12 8.40 -17.73
N PHE A 160 -8.20 8.26 -16.40
CA PHE A 160 -7.61 7.15 -15.66
C PHE A 160 -8.35 6.86 -14.35
N GLU A 161 -8.11 5.67 -13.82
CA GLU A 161 -8.48 5.23 -12.49
C GLU A 161 -7.21 5.17 -11.61
N GLU A 162 -7.26 5.74 -10.41
CA GLU A 162 -6.17 5.76 -9.44
C GLU A 162 -6.35 4.68 -8.36
N TYR A 163 -5.35 3.83 -8.20
CA TYR A 163 -5.29 2.76 -7.22
C TYR A 163 -4.17 3.06 -6.23
N ASN A 164 -4.54 3.45 -5.01
CA ASN A 164 -3.61 3.70 -3.92
C ASN A 164 -3.58 2.48 -3.00
N LEU A 165 -2.49 1.70 -3.08
CA LEU A 165 -2.27 0.50 -2.27
C LEU A 165 -1.55 0.89 -0.99
N ILE A 166 -2.26 0.84 0.14
CA ILE A 166 -1.77 1.24 1.46
C ILE A 166 -1.57 -0.01 2.30
N PHE A 167 -0.32 -0.42 2.48
CA PHE A 167 0.05 -1.57 3.29
C PHE A 167 0.34 -1.14 4.72
N TYR A 168 -0.13 -1.91 5.69
CA TYR A 168 0.15 -1.65 7.11
C TYR A 168 0.29 -2.94 7.90
N ARG A 169 1.11 -2.91 8.95
CA ARG A 169 1.31 -3.98 9.92
C ARG A 169 1.86 -3.43 11.23
N THR A 170 1.95 -4.28 12.23
CA THR A 170 2.83 -4.09 13.38
C THR A 170 4.16 -4.79 13.08
N CYS A 171 5.33 -4.25 13.48
CA CYS A 171 6.55 -5.05 13.40
C CYS A 171 6.54 -6.00 14.61
N ALA A 172 6.53 -7.31 14.37
CA ALA A 172 6.90 -8.28 15.40
C ALA A 172 8.42 -8.48 15.31
N PRO A 173 9.15 -8.63 16.42
CA PRO A 173 10.53 -9.13 16.38
C PRO A 173 10.59 -10.41 15.54
N PRO A 174 11.65 -10.64 14.75
CA PRO A 174 11.79 -11.88 14.00
C PRO A 174 11.60 -13.08 14.95
N ALA A 175 10.78 -14.05 14.53
CA ALA A 175 10.49 -15.27 15.27
C ALA A 175 11.80 -16.08 15.42
N GLY A 176 12.51 -15.82 16.51
CA GLY A 176 13.88 -16.28 16.72
C GLY A 176 14.54 -15.67 17.95
N VAL A 177 14.04 -14.53 18.44
CA VAL A 177 14.40 -13.99 19.76
C VAL A 177 13.40 -14.51 20.79
N THR A 178 13.41 -15.81 21.03
CA THR A 178 12.98 -16.31 22.36
C THR A 178 14.00 -15.78 23.34
N ASP A 179 13.64 -14.75 24.09
CA ASP A 179 14.37 -14.33 25.29
C ASP A 179 14.51 -15.57 26.18
N ALA A 180 15.69 -16.18 26.16
CA ALA A 180 16.06 -17.13 27.18
C ALA A 180 16.13 -16.35 28.50
N PRO A 181 15.39 -16.74 29.56
CA PRO A 181 15.50 -16.06 30.83
C PRO A 181 16.93 -16.25 31.33
N SER A 182 17.61 -15.14 31.61
CA SER A 182 18.90 -15.12 32.29
C SER A 182 18.73 -15.79 33.66
N VAL A 183 19.49 -16.86 33.90
CA VAL A 183 19.67 -17.49 35.21
C VAL A 183 20.56 -16.60 36.08
#